data_AF-A0A3N5FAZ0-F1
#
_entry.id   AF-A0A3N5FAZ0-F1
#
_cell.length_a   1.000
_cell.length_b   1.000
_cell.length_c   1.000
_cell.angle_alpha   90.00
_cell.angle_beta   90.00
_cell.angle_gamma   90.00
#
_symmetry.space_group_name_H-M   'P 1'
#
loop_
_entity.id
_entity.type
_entity.pdbx_description
1 polymer ?
#
loop_
_entity_poly.entity_id
_entity_poly.type
_entity_poly.pdbx_seq_one_letter_code
_entity_poly.pdbx_strand_id
1 'polypeptide(L)' 'MAERRFVLAITGGSGVSYGRRLLECLARTGAVVHLVVSEAGQKVINHELQIPLDLADGPGVIR' A
#
# COMPACT_ATOMS: atom_id res chain seq x y z
N MET A 1 -18.19 14.13 12.96
CA MET A 1 -17.03 14.55 12.15
C MET A 1 -17.10 13.82 10.82
N ALA A 2 -16.70 14.46 9.71
CA ALA A 2 -16.69 13.81 8.41
C ALA A 2 -15.63 12.68 8.36
N GLU A 3 -15.95 11.60 7.65
CA GLU A 3 -15.02 10.49 7.40
C GLU A 3 -13.79 11.00 6.61
N ARG A 4 -12.58 10.74 7.13
CA ARG A 4 -11.34 11.12 6.45
C ARG A 4 -10.99 10.09 5.40
N ARG A 5 -10.69 10.54 4.18
CA ARG A 5 -10.35 9.68 3.04
C ARG A 5 -9.00 10.05 2.47
N PHE A 6 -8.16 9.05 2.21
CA PHE A 6 -6.83 9.21 1.66
C PHE A 6 -6.66 8.33 0.42
N VAL A 7 -5.89 8.82 -0.55
CA VAL A 7 -5.29 7.99 -1.60
C VAL A 7 -3.82 7.82 -1.25
N LEU A 8 -3.38 6.57 -1.08
CA LEU A 8 -1.98 6.23 -0.81
C LEU A 8 -1.41 5.52 -2.02
N ALA A 9 -0.42 6.11 -2.67
CA ALA A 9 0.24 5.51 -3.83
C ALA A 9 1.64 4.99 -3.46
N ILE A 10 1.91 3.71 -3.71
CA ILE A 10 3.24 3.11 -3.64
C ILE A 10 3.79 2.98 -5.07
N THR A 11 4.97 3.55 -5.29
CA THR A 11 5.65 3.56 -6.60
C THR A 11 7.02 2.88 -6.49
N GLY A 12 7.82 2.87 -7.57
CA GLY A 12 9.12 2.18 -7.63
C GLY A 12 10.28 2.88 -6.90
N GLY A 13 10.00 3.76 -5.94
CA GLY A 13 11.02 4.35 -5.07
C GLY A 13 11.34 3.41 -3.90
N SER A 14 12.60 3.37 -3.47
CA SER A 14 13.00 2.63 -2.27
C SER A 14 12.33 3.20 -1.01
N GLY A 15 12.15 2.37 0.02
CA GLY A 15 11.57 2.79 1.30
C GLY A 15 10.11 2.39 1.47
N VAL A 16 9.72 1.23 0.93
CA VAL A 16 8.34 0.73 1.04
C VAL A 16 7.88 0.54 2.50
N SER A 17 8.83 0.32 3.41
CA SER A 17 8.59 0.26 4.86
C SER A 17 7.89 1.52 5.39
N TYR A 18 8.16 2.70 4.83
CA TYR A 18 7.46 3.94 5.20
C TYR A 18 6.00 3.91 4.75
N GLY A 19 5.74 3.46 3.52
CA GLY A 19 4.39 3.32 2.98
C GLY A 19 3.54 2.33 3.79
N ARG A 20 4.13 1.17 4.14
CA ARG A 20 3.50 0.20 5.05
C ARG A 20 3.16 0.82 6.40
N ARG A 21 4.13 1.48 7.03
CA ARG A 21 3.91 2.07 8.37
C ARG A 21 2.85 3.17 8.33
N LEU A 22 2.83 3.98 7.28
CA LEU A 22 1.81 4.99 7.07
C LEU A 22 0.42 4.36 6.92
N LEU A 23 0.29 3.31 6.11
CA LEU A 23 -0.97 2.59 5.94
C LEU A 23 -1.49 2.03 7.27
N GLU A 24 -0.62 1.40 8.07
CA GLU A 24 -0.97 0.91 9.42
C GLU A 24 -1.45 2.04 10.34
N CYS A 25 -0.79 3.20 10.31
CA CYS A 25 -1.19 4.36 11.10
C CYS A 25 -2.55 4.90 10.65
N LEU A 26 -2.78 5.06 9.35
CA LEU A 26 -4.06 5.55 8.80
C LEU A 26 -5.21 4.59 9.11
N ALA A 27 -4.99 3.28 8.97
CA ALA A 27 -5.98 2.25 9.30
C ALA A 27 -6.44 2.32 10.77
N ARG A 28 -5.52 2.63 11.70
CA ARG A 28 -5.84 2.81 13.14
C ARG A 28 -6.71 4.04 13.43
N THR A 29 -6.78 5.01 12.52
CA THR A 29 -7.59 6.23 12.71
C THR A 29 -9.05 6.08 12.30
N GLY A 30 -9.44 4.94 11.73
CA GLY A 30 -10.74 4.73 11.10
C GLY A 30 -10.92 5.50 9.79
N ALA A 31 -9.83 5.96 9.16
CA ALA A 31 -9.86 6.60 7.85
C ALA A 31 -10.01 5.55 6.73
N VAL A 32 -10.68 5.93 5.65
CA VAL A 32 -10.73 5.13 4.43
C VAL A 32 -9.48 5.41 3.61
N VAL A 33 -8.76 4.36 3.21
CA VAL A 33 -7.55 4.47 2.40
C VAL A 33 -7.75 3.72 1.09
N HIS A 34 -7.64 4.43 -0.02
CA HIS A 34 -7.53 3.84 -1.35
C HIS A 34 -6.05 3.64 -1.66
N LEU A 35 -5.58 2.39 -1.54
CA LEU A 35 -4.20 2.02 -1.85
C LEU A 35 -4.06 1.78 -3.36
N VAL A 36 -3.08 2.44 -3.97
CA VAL A 36 -2.69 2.27 -5.37
C VAL A 36 -1.23 1.84 -5.41
N VAL A 37 -0.91 0.83 -6.20
CA VAL A 37 0.45 0.31 -6.34
C VAL A 37 0.77 0.19 -7.83
N SER A 38 1.88 0.77 -8.27
CA SER A 38 2.36 0.57 -9.65
C SER A 38 3.11 -0.75 -9.79
N GLU A 39 3.29 -1.26 -11.01
CA GLU A 39 4.09 -2.47 -11.26
C GLU A 39 5.52 -2.34 -10.71
N ALA A 40 6.12 -1.15 -10.82
CA ALA A 40 7.43 -0.87 -10.22
C ALA A 40 7.38 -0.88 -8.68
N GLY A 41 6.31 -0.36 -8.07
CA GLY A 41 6.09 -0.43 -6.63
C GLY A 41 5.91 -1.86 -6.12
N GLN A 42 5.21 -2.72 -6.88
CA GLN A 42 5.08 -4.15 -6.60
C GLN A 42 6.45 -4.84 -6.57
N LYS A 43 7.33 -4.55 -7.53
CA LYS A 43 8.71 -5.07 -7.55
C LYS A 43 9.51 -4.63 -6.31
N VAL A 44 9.40 -3.36 -5.91
CA VAL A 44 10.07 -2.85 -4.70
C VAL A 44 9.49 -3.48 -3.44
N ILE A 45 8.17 -3.65 -3.32
CA ILE A 45 7.51 -4.36 -2.20
C ILE A 45 8.08 -5.77 -2.08
N ASN A 46 8.11 -6.53 -3.18
CA ASN A 46 8.62 -7.89 -3.19
C ASN A 46 10.11 -7.92 -2.80
N HIS A 47 10.92 -6.97 -3.29
CA HIS A 47 12.35 -6.90 -3.03
C HIS A 47 12.68 -6.47 -1.60
N GLU A 48 12.02 -5.45 -1.05
CA GLU A 48 12.36 -4.88 0.27
C GLU A 48 11.63 -5.57 1.43
N LEU A 49 10.38 -6.01 1.25
CA LEU A 49 9.60 -6.65 2.32
C LEU A 49 9.50 -8.16 2.21
N GLN A 50 9.95 -8.75 1.10
CA GLN A 50 9.83 -10.20 0.85
C GLN A 50 8.37 -10.69 0.94
N ILE A 51 7.42 -9.80 0.64
CA ILE A 51 5.99 -10.12 0.56
C ILE A 51 5.66 -10.35 -0.91
N PRO A 52 5.14 -11.52 -1.30
CA PRO A 52 4.66 -11.73 -2.66
C PRO A 52 3.37 -10.94 -2.84
N LEU A 53 3.45 -9.81 -3.52
CA LEU A 53 2.27 -9.08 -3.97
C LEU A 53 2.02 -9.46 -5.44
N ASP A 54 0.86 -10.02 -5.74
CA ASP A 54 0.35 -10.18 -7.10
C ASP A 54 -0.86 -9.27 -7.31
N LEU A 55 -0.75 -8.35 -8.26
CA LEU A 55 -1.80 -7.41 -8.62
C LEU A 55 -2.63 -7.87 -9.84
N ALA A 56 -2.29 -9.01 -10.44
CA ALA A 56 -2.95 -9.54 -11.63
C ALA A 56 -4.34 -10.13 -11.36
N ASP A 57 -4.64 -10.54 -10.12
CA ASP A 57 -5.87 -11.26 -9.74
C ASP A 57 -7.07 -10.35 -9.38
N GLY A 58 -7.05 -9.07 -9.72
CA GLY A 58 -8.09 -8.09 -9.35
C GLY A 58 -7.69 -7.21 -8.17
N PRO A 59 -8.63 -6.50 -7.49
CA PRO A 59 -8.27 -5.53 -6.45
C PRO A 59 -7.46 -6.24 -5.36
N GLY A 60 -6.15 -5.98 -5.34
CA GLY A 60 -5.15 -6.77 -4.63
C GLY A 60 -5.53 -7.09 -3.19
N VAL A 61 -6.07 -8.29 -2.98
CA VAL A 61 -6.32 -8.84 -1.65
C VAL A 61 -4.99 -9.41 -1.19
N ILE A 62 -4.33 -8.70 -0.28
CA ILE A 62 -3.17 -9.23 0.44
C ILE A 62 -3.68 -10.41 1.28
N ARG A 63 -3.40 -11.64 0.83
CA ARG A 63 -3.61 -12.85 1.62
C ARG A 63 -2.45 -13.08 2.56
#